data_AF-A0A0C2MSD6-F1
#
_entry.id   AF-A0A0C2MSD6-F1
#
_cell.length_a   1.000
_cell.length_b   1.000
_cell.length_c   1.000
_cell.angle_alpha   90.00
_cell.angle_beta   90.00
_cell.angle_gamma   90.00
#
_symmetry.space_group_name_H-M   'P 1'
#
loop_
_entity.id
_entity.type
_entity.pdbx_description
1 polymer ?
#
loop_
_entity_poly.entity_id
_entity_poly.type
_entity_poly.pdbx_seq_one_letter_code
_entity_poly.pdbx_strand_id
1 'polypeptide(L)'
;MENSQIIEDFAFNVERSKSSNRNERKEAEGWMHKFIEEEGAVGICLQILNSSLANDIKLKSIEVIQIKHFVTDAEYLKLTFDTFWQITRIFPNENVLDSSFHTEICKYLHTADPENTKNTQMCIQYIGEFVCQAKSSINAEIERKYRFYSSLVMDFRRYIEPAVKRNDYELFVMSIIGLPSKCESKKESKSWVLCTENMVIYRLAEFLESFINMDEYENNYRAEIKSIIDFHSKIVLKEIKESPPDDSSRFVFVSLKPLRIFMNRIIDDVDIEDDDYSAVADQALNLCLEVIRHFKENEELCNEACNLMPQCILCFQKFGCSFECVCFYLKADCKWILEFTKAFYGQIINFLQHKDQNNRSILTTQLLALSQQMLCHYYEDALLLIDVGMLINVASDTLFSQNKVVDNLPSKIIRQLLNFDRLPINRFETKIILNCLYKTHMKQLIKNCFEAIMFHKNKSVIEISGEILNMVNKNERYFIGSNSETTREHIYEIWKNHSHKISSDRSILEDFIHLLNKPYPLPA
;
A
#
# COMPACT_ATOMS: atom_id res chain seq x y z
N MET A 1 8.98 21.66 55.98
CA MET A 1 10.09 20.68 55.93
C MET A 1 10.83 20.87 54.63
N GLU A 2 12.13 20.61 54.61
CA GLU A 2 12.86 20.50 53.34
C GLU A 2 12.34 19.28 52.56
N ASN A 3 12.27 19.38 51.22
CA ASN A 3 11.74 18.30 50.37
C ASN A 3 12.49 16.97 50.56
N SER A 4 13.80 17.04 50.86
CA SER A 4 14.64 15.88 51.18
C SER A 4 14.10 15.08 52.36
N GLN A 5 13.75 15.76 53.46
CA GLN A 5 13.19 15.10 54.64
C GLN A 5 11.84 14.45 54.34
N ILE A 6 10.98 15.10 53.54
CA ILE A 6 9.68 14.51 53.20
C ILE A 6 9.85 13.26 52.31
N ILE A 7 10.84 13.24 51.42
CA ILE A 7 11.16 12.07 50.60
C ILE A 7 11.66 10.91 51.47
N GLU A 8 12.52 11.17 52.44
CA GLU A 8 13.00 10.18 53.40
C GLU A 8 11.86 9.65 54.28
N ASP A 9 11.01 10.55 54.80
CA ASP A 9 9.86 10.18 55.61
C ASP A 9 8.83 9.38 54.80
N PHE A 10 8.63 9.73 53.52
CA PHE A 10 7.79 8.96 52.61
C PHE A 10 8.35 7.54 52.44
N ALA A 11 9.62 7.41 52.04
CA ALA A 11 10.27 6.11 51.85
C ALA A 11 10.18 5.25 53.12
N PHE A 12 10.48 5.83 54.28
CA PHE A 12 10.40 5.17 55.57
C PHE A 12 8.97 4.69 55.88
N ASN A 13 7.95 5.52 55.62
CA ASN A 13 6.56 5.12 55.85
C ASN A 13 6.06 4.08 54.84
N VAL A 14 6.57 4.05 53.60
CA VAL A 14 6.29 2.96 52.66
C VAL A 14 6.82 1.64 53.20
N GLU A 15 8.07 1.60 53.68
CA GLU A 15 8.65 0.40 54.28
C GLU A 15 7.90 -0.01 55.54
N ARG A 16 7.59 0.95 56.41
CA ARG A 16 6.86 0.71 57.67
C ARG A 16 5.43 0.21 57.43
N SER A 17 4.80 0.58 56.32
CA SER A 17 3.48 0.05 55.93
C SER A 17 3.48 -1.46 55.67
N LYS A 18 4.67 -2.05 55.43
CA LYS A 18 4.87 -3.50 55.26
C LYS A 18 5.29 -4.21 56.55
N SER A 19 5.46 -3.48 57.65
CA SER A 19 5.86 -4.05 58.95
C SER A 19 4.82 -5.06 59.46
N SER A 20 5.30 -6.11 60.12
CA SER A 20 4.43 -7.07 60.83
C SER A 20 3.83 -6.48 62.11
N ASN A 21 4.39 -5.38 62.61
CA ASN A 21 3.89 -4.66 63.76
C ASN A 21 2.66 -3.81 63.37
N ARG A 22 1.49 -4.17 63.92
CA ARG A 22 0.22 -3.51 63.63
C ARG A 22 0.21 -2.02 63.97
N ASN A 23 0.92 -1.60 65.02
CA ASN A 23 0.93 -0.20 65.45
C ASN A 23 1.74 0.66 64.49
N GLU A 24 2.94 0.20 64.12
CA GLU A 24 3.79 0.85 63.11
C GLU A 24 3.07 0.99 61.77
N ARG A 25 2.39 -0.07 61.33
CA ARG A 25 1.62 -0.03 60.08
C ARG A 25 0.50 1.00 60.13
N LYS A 26 -0.28 1.06 61.22
CA LYS A 26 -1.36 2.04 61.39
C LYS A 26 -0.83 3.48 61.40
N GLU A 27 0.30 3.71 62.06
CA GLU A 27 0.91 5.03 62.07
C GLU A 27 1.42 5.43 60.68
N ALA A 28 1.99 4.47 59.92
CA ALA A 28 2.43 4.70 58.55
C ALA A 28 1.24 5.00 57.61
N GLU A 29 0.15 4.22 57.71
CA GLU A 29 -1.10 4.46 56.98
C GLU A 29 -1.68 5.85 57.32
N GLY A 30 -1.67 6.22 58.60
CA GLY A 30 -2.14 7.54 59.05
C GLY A 30 -1.28 8.70 58.55
N TRP A 31 0.04 8.52 58.50
CA TRP A 31 0.94 9.50 57.89
C TRP A 31 0.70 9.60 56.38
N MET A 32 0.58 8.46 55.69
CA MET A 32 0.33 8.44 54.25
C MET A 32 -0.98 9.12 53.86
N HIS A 33 -2.03 8.92 54.65
CA HIS A 33 -3.31 9.59 54.41
C HIS A 33 -3.18 11.10 54.50
N LYS A 34 -2.47 11.61 55.52
CA LYS A 34 -2.18 13.05 55.66
C LYS A 34 -1.32 13.57 54.52
N PHE A 35 -0.27 12.83 54.14
CA PHE A 35 0.59 13.20 53.02
C PHE A 35 -0.20 13.33 51.72
N ILE A 36 -1.13 12.43 51.43
CA ILE A 36 -2.00 12.51 50.24
C ILE A 36 -2.80 13.82 50.20
N GLU A 37 -3.23 14.33 51.36
CA GLU A 37 -3.99 15.58 51.49
C GLU A 37 -3.10 16.84 51.32
N GLU A 38 -1.78 16.75 51.47
CA GLU A 38 -0.88 17.90 51.39
C GLU A 38 -0.74 18.42 49.97
N GLU A 39 -0.88 19.74 49.74
CA GLU A 39 -0.82 20.38 48.42
C GLU A 39 0.44 20.00 47.61
N GLY A 40 1.60 19.87 48.27
CA GLY A 40 2.88 19.51 47.65
C GLY A 40 3.12 18.02 47.37
N ALA A 41 2.23 17.12 47.78
CA ALA A 41 2.44 15.67 47.73
C ALA A 41 2.86 15.13 46.35
N VAL A 42 2.24 15.64 45.30
CA VAL A 42 2.50 15.20 43.92
C VAL A 42 3.87 15.64 43.43
N GLY A 43 4.26 16.89 43.70
CA GLY A 43 5.59 17.38 43.37
C GLY A 43 6.69 16.55 44.02
N ILE A 44 6.44 16.05 45.24
CA ILE A 44 7.33 15.16 45.97
C ILE A 44 7.33 13.75 45.35
N CYS A 45 6.17 13.19 45.03
CA CYS A 45 6.06 11.90 44.36
C CYS A 45 6.80 11.87 43.00
N LEU A 46 6.76 12.96 42.22
CA LEU A 46 7.53 13.07 40.98
C LEU A 46 9.04 13.10 41.21
N GLN A 47 9.49 13.78 42.27
CA GLN A 47 10.91 13.75 42.65
C GLN A 47 11.33 12.33 43.04
N ILE A 48 10.47 11.59 43.75
CA ILE A 48 10.71 10.18 44.09
C ILE A 48 10.82 9.31 42.84
N LEU A 49 9.96 9.48 41.84
CA LEU A 49 10.03 8.71 40.59
C LEU A 49 11.36 8.89 39.85
N ASN A 50 11.90 10.10 39.87
CA ASN A 50 13.20 10.43 39.27
C ASN A 50 14.42 10.11 40.15
N SER A 51 14.21 9.64 41.38
CA SER A 51 15.30 9.32 42.33
C SER A 51 15.86 7.91 42.12
N SER A 52 16.91 7.56 42.89
CA SER A 52 17.48 6.22 42.96
C SER A 52 16.80 5.30 44.00
N LEU A 53 15.65 5.71 44.55
CA LEU A 53 14.90 4.91 45.53
C LEU A 53 14.36 3.61 44.92
N ALA A 54 14.07 2.64 45.78
CA ALA A 54 13.58 1.32 45.39
C ALA A 54 12.23 1.38 44.66
N ASN A 55 11.99 0.39 43.77
CA ASN A 55 10.82 0.37 42.89
C ASN A 55 9.48 0.32 43.64
N ASP A 56 9.44 -0.26 44.83
CA ASP A 56 8.25 -0.31 45.68
C ASP A 56 7.88 1.06 46.27
N ILE A 57 8.87 1.89 46.59
CA ILE A 57 8.65 3.29 46.98
C ILE A 57 8.11 4.08 45.79
N LYS A 58 8.68 3.86 44.59
CA LYS A 58 8.20 4.46 43.35
C LYS A 58 6.76 4.04 43.01
N LEU A 59 6.40 2.76 43.21
CA LEU A 59 5.03 2.26 43.08
C LEU A 59 4.07 3.00 43.99
N LYS A 60 4.44 3.19 45.26
CA LYS A 60 3.56 3.88 46.20
C LYS A 60 3.38 5.36 45.82
N SER A 61 4.41 6.01 45.28
CA SER A 61 4.29 7.36 44.73
C SER A 61 3.29 7.46 43.58
N ILE A 62 3.23 6.44 42.71
CA ILE A 62 2.25 6.38 41.62
C ILE A 62 0.83 6.27 42.19
N GLU A 63 0.61 5.41 43.19
CA GLU A 63 -0.70 5.29 43.85
C GLU A 63 -1.16 6.63 44.45
N VAL A 64 -0.25 7.38 45.08
CA VAL A 64 -0.57 8.70 45.63
C VAL A 64 -0.93 9.70 44.53
N ILE A 65 -0.19 9.73 43.43
CA ILE A 65 -0.49 10.58 42.27
C ILE A 65 -1.89 10.25 41.70
N GLN A 66 -2.23 8.96 41.59
CA GLN A 66 -3.53 8.50 41.11
C GLN A 66 -4.68 8.92 42.03
N ILE A 67 -4.50 8.81 43.35
CA ILE A 67 -5.56 9.17 44.32
C ILE A 67 -5.82 10.67 44.30
N LYS A 68 -4.77 11.49 44.19
CA LYS A 68 -4.89 12.93 44.42
C LYS A 68 -5.40 13.71 43.20
N HIS A 69 -5.22 13.19 41.98
CA HIS A 69 -5.50 13.98 40.78
C HIS A 69 -6.68 13.44 39.96
N PHE A 70 -7.87 13.97 40.26
CA PHE A 70 -9.11 13.87 39.48
C PHE A 70 -9.58 15.24 38.91
N VAL A 71 -8.67 16.20 38.66
CA VAL A 71 -9.04 17.55 38.19
C VAL A 71 -8.36 17.90 36.85
N THR A 72 -9.18 18.29 35.89
CA THR A 72 -8.95 18.37 34.43
C THR A 72 -8.24 19.65 33.95
N ASP A 73 -6.93 19.82 34.22
CA ASP A 73 -6.13 20.92 33.63
C ASP A 73 -5.06 20.42 32.64
N ALA A 74 -4.58 21.28 31.74
CA ALA A 74 -3.51 21.01 30.79
C ALA A 74 -2.18 20.62 31.47
N GLU A 75 -1.89 21.17 32.65
CA GLU A 75 -0.73 20.77 33.45
C GLU A 75 -0.86 19.33 33.96
N TYR A 76 -2.09 18.85 34.18
CA TYR A 76 -2.37 17.47 34.59
C TYR A 76 -2.06 16.47 33.48
N LEU A 77 -2.39 16.79 32.21
CA LEU A 77 -2.01 15.92 31.09
C LEU A 77 -0.50 15.70 31.03
N LYS A 78 0.25 16.81 31.12
CA LYS A 78 1.71 16.76 31.11
C LYS A 78 2.23 15.88 32.23
N LEU A 79 1.73 16.12 33.45
CA LEU A 79 2.09 15.37 34.64
C LEU A 79 1.74 13.88 34.52
N THR A 80 0.58 13.57 33.96
CA THR A 80 0.11 12.20 33.73
C THR A 80 1.01 11.49 32.73
N PHE A 81 1.39 12.17 31.64
CA PHE A 81 2.32 11.66 30.65
C PHE A 81 3.73 11.46 31.23
N ASP A 82 4.25 12.43 31.98
CA ASP A 82 5.55 12.32 32.65
C ASP A 82 5.56 11.17 33.67
N THR A 83 4.47 11.01 34.44
CA THR A 83 4.32 9.92 35.41
C THR A 83 4.29 8.57 34.70
N PHE A 84 3.49 8.46 33.64
CA PHE A 84 3.40 7.24 32.87
C PHE A 84 4.72 6.89 32.21
N TRP A 85 5.43 7.87 31.67
CA TRP A 85 6.74 7.68 31.08
C TRP A 85 7.72 7.04 32.07
N GLN A 86 7.68 7.47 33.33
CA GLN A 86 8.49 6.86 34.37
C GLN A 86 8.01 5.44 34.67
N ILE A 87 6.70 5.18 34.72
CA ILE A 87 6.13 3.84 34.89
C ILE A 87 6.66 2.90 33.79
N THR A 88 6.59 3.29 32.52
CA THR A 88 7.02 2.45 31.40
C THR A 88 8.53 2.20 31.35
N ARG A 89 9.33 3.06 32.00
CA ARG A 89 10.78 2.83 32.16
C ARG A 89 11.08 1.89 33.33
N ILE A 90 10.24 1.87 34.35
CA ILE A 90 10.44 1.08 35.58
C ILE A 90 9.84 -0.32 35.44
N PHE A 91 8.72 -0.46 34.74
CA PHE A 91 7.99 -1.72 34.59
C PHE A 91 8.10 -2.29 33.16
N PRO A 92 8.17 -3.62 32.99
CA PRO A 92 8.12 -4.25 31.67
C PRO A 92 6.83 -3.86 30.91
N ASN A 93 6.94 -3.71 29.59
CA ASN A 93 5.86 -3.29 28.68
C ASN A 93 4.59 -4.17 28.78
N GLU A 94 4.73 -5.40 29.26
CA GLU A 94 3.68 -6.43 29.37
C GLU A 94 2.45 -5.98 30.18
N ASN A 95 2.56 -4.98 31.06
CA ASN A 95 1.45 -4.46 31.87
C ASN A 95 0.96 -3.07 31.46
N VAL A 96 1.58 -2.46 30.46
CA VAL A 96 1.36 -1.04 30.15
C VAL A 96 0.06 -0.82 29.38
N LEU A 97 -0.26 -1.72 28.44
CA LEU A 97 -1.53 -1.68 27.70
C LEU A 97 -2.75 -2.02 28.58
N ASP A 98 -2.54 -2.84 29.60
CA ASP A 98 -3.58 -3.21 30.58
C ASP A 98 -3.67 -2.20 31.75
N SER A 99 -2.85 -1.15 31.73
CA SER A 99 -2.88 -0.12 32.77
C SER A 99 -4.15 0.72 32.67
N SER A 100 -4.78 0.97 33.82
CA SER A 100 -5.91 1.91 33.93
C SER A 100 -5.57 3.30 33.37
N PHE A 101 -4.29 3.69 33.42
CA PHE A 101 -3.77 4.91 32.82
C PHE A 101 -4.00 5.01 31.32
N HIS A 102 -3.80 3.92 30.60
CA HIS A 102 -4.01 3.92 29.16
C HIS A 102 -5.49 4.19 28.83
N THR A 103 -6.39 3.52 29.54
CA THR A 103 -7.84 3.75 29.43
C THR A 103 -8.20 5.20 29.76
N GLU A 104 -7.53 5.83 30.73
CA GLU A 104 -7.74 7.24 31.06
C GLU A 104 -7.22 8.20 29.98
N ILE A 105 -6.11 7.90 29.31
CA ILE A 105 -5.63 8.69 28.16
C ILE A 105 -6.63 8.59 27.01
N CYS A 106 -7.15 7.41 26.71
CA CYS A 106 -8.23 7.25 25.72
C CYS A 106 -9.50 7.98 26.14
N LYS A 107 -9.94 7.87 27.40
CA LYS A 107 -11.11 8.63 27.91
C LYS A 107 -10.88 10.14 27.80
N TYR A 108 -9.70 10.61 28.17
CA TYR A 108 -9.33 12.02 28.02
C TYR A 108 -9.39 12.42 26.56
N LEU A 109 -8.73 11.67 25.68
CA LEU A 109 -8.82 11.85 24.23
C LEU A 109 -10.25 11.72 23.72
N HIS A 110 -11.15 11.05 24.43
CA HIS A 110 -12.56 10.97 24.08
C HIS A 110 -13.39 12.16 24.57
N THR A 111 -12.98 12.85 25.62
CA THR A 111 -13.71 13.98 26.21
C THR A 111 -13.08 15.33 25.91
N ALA A 112 -11.82 15.37 25.47
CA ALA A 112 -11.11 16.61 25.24
C ALA A 112 -11.67 17.35 24.04
N ASP A 113 -11.79 18.66 24.21
CA ASP A 113 -12.27 19.58 23.18
C ASP A 113 -11.30 19.56 21.98
N PRO A 114 -11.76 19.17 20.78
CA PRO A 114 -10.93 19.21 19.58
C PRO A 114 -10.47 20.62 19.18
N GLU A 115 -11.07 21.66 19.75
CA GLU A 115 -10.63 23.05 19.63
C GLU A 115 -9.45 23.39 20.54
N ASN A 116 -9.15 22.58 21.56
CA ASN A 116 -7.98 22.75 22.42
C ASN A 116 -6.75 22.06 21.80
N THR A 117 -6.09 22.80 20.91
CA THR A 117 -4.96 22.31 20.12
C THR A 117 -3.78 21.88 20.98
N LYS A 118 -3.47 22.61 22.05
CA LYS A 118 -2.31 22.34 22.93
C LYS A 118 -2.42 20.98 23.61
N ASN A 119 -3.57 20.69 24.22
CA ASN A 119 -3.77 19.42 24.93
C ASN A 119 -3.77 18.25 23.95
N THR A 120 -4.38 18.44 22.79
CA THR A 120 -4.41 17.44 21.72
C THR A 120 -2.99 17.14 21.21
N GLN A 121 -2.20 18.17 20.89
CA GLN A 121 -0.80 18.03 20.45
C GLN A 121 0.02 17.24 21.47
N MET A 122 -0.12 17.58 22.76
CA MET A 122 0.58 16.88 23.84
C MET A 122 0.21 15.39 23.92
N CYS A 123 -1.08 15.07 23.80
CA CYS A 123 -1.53 13.67 23.83
C CYS A 123 -0.95 12.88 22.65
N ILE A 124 -0.97 13.48 21.46
CA ILE A 124 -0.47 12.81 20.27
C ILE A 124 1.05 12.63 20.32
N GLN A 125 1.79 13.68 20.67
CA GLN A 125 3.25 13.61 20.78
C GLN A 125 3.66 12.50 21.75
N TYR A 126 3.02 12.45 22.91
CA TYR A 126 3.29 11.44 23.91
C TYR A 126 2.95 10.03 23.40
N ILE A 127 1.79 9.85 22.77
CA ILE A 127 1.40 8.55 22.21
C ILE A 127 2.45 8.10 21.22
N GLY A 128 2.93 9.02 20.39
CA GLY A 128 3.96 8.70 19.44
C GLY A 128 5.28 8.32 20.07
N GLU A 129 5.77 9.10 21.02
CA GLU A 129 6.98 8.77 21.78
C GLU A 129 6.85 7.42 22.50
N PHE A 130 5.67 7.12 23.06
CA PHE A 130 5.39 5.83 23.69
C PHE A 130 5.49 4.67 22.68
N VAL A 131 4.87 4.80 21.50
CA VAL A 131 4.95 3.75 20.46
C VAL A 131 6.40 3.49 20.06
N CYS A 132 7.21 4.54 19.92
CA CYS A 132 8.61 4.44 19.54
C CYS A 132 9.45 3.66 20.55
N GLN A 133 9.09 3.74 21.84
CA GLN A 133 9.88 3.19 22.93
C GLN A 133 9.40 1.84 23.43
N ALA A 134 8.16 1.48 23.13
CA ALA A 134 7.58 0.18 23.46
C ALA A 134 8.19 -0.94 22.60
N LYS A 135 9.50 -1.21 22.74
CA LYS A 135 10.14 -2.42 22.21
C LYS A 135 9.42 -3.64 22.79
N SER A 136 8.73 -4.42 21.95
CA SER A 136 8.13 -5.69 22.38
C SER A 136 9.23 -6.72 22.54
N SER A 137 9.15 -7.48 23.62
CA SER A 137 9.97 -8.67 23.81
C SER A 137 9.22 -9.96 23.46
N ILE A 138 7.91 -9.91 23.15
CA ILE A 138 7.06 -11.10 22.96
C ILE A 138 5.91 -10.85 21.95
N ASN A 139 5.59 -11.85 21.13
CA ASN A 139 4.74 -11.78 19.93
C ASN A 139 3.23 -11.62 20.16
N ALA A 140 2.68 -12.16 21.25
CA ALA A 140 1.27 -11.93 21.62
C ALA A 140 0.98 -10.45 21.96
N GLU A 141 2.03 -9.66 22.18
CA GLU A 141 1.94 -8.23 22.46
C GLU A 141 1.80 -7.40 21.17
N ILE A 142 2.24 -7.91 20.01
CA ILE A 142 2.27 -7.17 18.74
C ILE A 142 0.85 -6.95 18.20
N GLU A 143 0.02 -8.00 18.13
CA GLU A 143 -1.38 -7.87 17.73
C GLU A 143 -2.15 -6.93 18.66
N ARG A 144 -1.91 -7.02 19.97
CA ARG A 144 -2.52 -6.12 20.97
C ARG A 144 -2.08 -4.68 20.76
N LYS A 145 -0.77 -4.45 20.58
CA LYS A 145 -0.19 -3.13 20.26
C LYS A 145 -0.79 -2.57 18.99
N TYR A 146 -0.89 -3.38 17.95
CA TYR A 146 -1.42 -2.95 16.67
C TYR A 146 -2.91 -2.61 16.72
N ARG A 147 -3.75 -3.47 17.31
CA ARG A 147 -5.17 -3.16 17.55
C ARG A 147 -5.33 -1.91 18.38
N PHE A 148 -4.49 -1.77 19.40
CA PHE A 148 -4.45 -0.60 20.24
C PHE A 148 -4.12 0.67 19.45
N TYR A 149 -2.99 0.70 18.73
CA TYR A 149 -2.59 1.86 17.94
C TYR A 149 -3.58 2.20 16.84
N SER A 150 -4.18 1.20 16.21
CA SER A 150 -5.21 1.46 15.21
C SER A 150 -6.50 2.03 15.82
N SER A 151 -6.93 1.55 17.00
CA SER A 151 -8.02 2.19 17.75
C SER A 151 -7.68 3.65 18.08
N LEU A 152 -6.44 3.90 18.49
CA LEU A 152 -5.98 5.23 18.86
C LEU A 152 -5.92 6.19 17.66
N VAL A 153 -5.53 5.69 16.48
CA VAL A 153 -5.60 6.42 15.22
C VAL A 153 -7.05 6.78 14.88
N MET A 154 -8.00 5.88 15.14
CA MET A 154 -9.43 6.18 14.98
C MET A 154 -9.89 7.26 15.96
N ASP A 155 -9.41 7.20 17.20
CA ASP A 155 -9.70 8.22 18.22
C ASP A 155 -9.09 9.57 17.84
N PHE A 156 -7.95 9.59 17.14
CA PHE A 156 -7.35 10.82 16.64
C PHE A 156 -8.11 11.47 15.49
N ARG A 157 -8.94 10.73 14.74
CA ARG A 157 -9.69 11.23 13.58
C ARG A 157 -10.50 12.49 13.90
N ARG A 158 -11.10 12.55 15.09
CA ARG A 158 -11.89 13.70 15.57
C ARG A 158 -11.10 15.00 15.70
N TYR A 159 -9.77 14.92 15.82
CA TYR A 159 -8.86 16.06 15.96
C TYR A 159 -8.27 16.48 14.62
N ILE A 160 -8.18 15.54 13.66
CA ILE A 160 -7.68 15.78 12.31
C ILE A 160 -8.58 16.77 11.57
N GLU A 161 -9.91 16.58 11.58
CA GLU A 161 -10.83 17.46 10.86
C GLU A 161 -10.80 18.93 11.34
N PRO A 162 -10.87 19.22 12.66
CA PRO A 162 -10.68 20.58 13.18
C PRO A 162 -9.30 21.15 12.87
N ALA A 163 -8.23 20.35 12.97
CA ALA A 163 -6.89 20.79 12.61
C ALA A 163 -6.78 21.21 11.14
N VAL A 164 -7.36 20.43 10.22
CA VAL A 164 -7.44 20.76 8.79
C VAL A 164 -8.23 22.05 8.56
N LYS A 165 -9.41 22.20 9.21
CA LYS A 165 -10.23 23.41 9.09
C LYS A 165 -9.48 24.67 9.55
N ARG A 166 -8.64 24.55 10.58
CA ARG A 166 -7.83 25.65 11.13
C ARG A 166 -6.53 25.92 10.37
N ASN A 167 -6.15 25.08 9.39
CA ASN A 167 -4.79 25.04 8.85
C ASN A 167 -3.72 24.90 9.96
N ASP A 168 -4.05 24.18 11.03
CA ASP A 168 -3.11 23.85 12.11
C ASP A 168 -2.27 22.65 11.67
N TYR A 169 -1.29 22.94 10.82
CA TYR A 169 -0.41 21.94 10.22
C TYR A 169 0.39 21.17 11.26
N GLU A 170 0.74 21.79 12.38
CA GLU A 170 1.50 21.13 13.44
C GLU A 170 0.65 20.09 14.16
N LEU A 171 -0.58 20.43 14.53
CA LEU A 171 -1.50 19.46 15.11
C LEU A 171 -1.89 18.37 14.10
N PHE A 172 -2.12 18.73 12.83
CA PHE A 172 -2.40 17.77 11.76
C PHE A 172 -1.22 16.81 11.56
N VAL A 173 0.00 17.33 11.46
CA VAL A 173 1.23 16.55 11.33
C VAL A 173 1.51 15.73 12.58
N MET A 174 1.23 16.20 13.79
CA MET A 174 1.36 15.37 14.99
C MET A 174 0.31 14.27 15.01
N SER A 175 -0.98 14.59 14.77
CA SER A 175 -2.14 13.64 14.72
C SER A 175 -1.90 12.48 13.77
N ILE A 176 -1.05 12.73 12.78
CA ILE A 176 -0.67 11.82 11.73
C ILE A 176 0.69 11.20 12.14
N ILE A 177 1.79 11.98 12.24
CA ILE A 177 3.19 11.56 12.44
C ILE A 177 3.56 11.35 13.92
N GLY A 178 2.65 10.84 14.75
CA GLY A 178 2.99 10.29 16.06
C GLY A 178 3.86 9.02 15.98
N LEU A 179 4.76 8.90 15.01
CA LEU A 179 5.80 7.87 14.90
C LEU A 179 7.04 8.57 14.32
N PRO A 180 8.22 8.37 14.91
CA PRO A 180 9.24 9.38 14.94
C PRO A 180 9.87 9.55 13.55
N SER A 181 9.90 10.77 13.04
CA SER A 181 11.18 11.31 12.55
C SER A 181 11.17 12.83 12.51
N LYS A 182 12.35 13.40 12.76
CA LYS A 182 12.72 14.76 12.36
C LYS A 182 12.50 14.91 10.85
N CYS A 183 11.79 15.96 10.43
CA CYS A 183 11.86 16.45 9.05
C CYS A 183 11.57 17.96 9.03
N GLU A 184 12.61 18.74 8.76
CA GLU A 184 12.51 20.16 8.46
C GLU A 184 12.28 20.33 6.95
N SER A 185 11.09 20.73 6.52
CA SER A 185 10.93 21.51 5.29
C SER A 185 9.57 22.22 5.26
N LYS A 186 9.58 23.46 4.78
CA LYS A 186 8.43 24.38 4.74
C LYS A 186 7.91 24.55 3.31
N LYS A 187 6.57 24.66 3.23
CA LYS A 187 5.70 25.27 2.19
C LYS A 187 5.48 24.50 0.88
N GLU A 188 4.26 23.99 0.73
CA GLU A 188 3.28 24.35 -0.31
C GLU A 188 1.92 23.67 -0.03
N SER A 189 0.80 24.39 0.01
CA SER A 189 -0.45 23.91 0.64
C SER A 189 -1.48 23.35 -0.36
N LYS A 190 -2.00 22.15 -0.07
CA LYS A 190 -3.23 21.44 -0.54
C LYS A 190 -2.99 20.01 -1.03
N SER A 191 -1.82 19.70 -1.60
CA SER A 191 -1.41 18.32 -1.93
C SER A 191 -0.97 17.51 -0.70
N TRP A 192 -0.69 18.19 0.42
CA TRP A 192 -0.03 17.58 1.56
C TRP A 192 -0.92 16.71 2.45
N VAL A 193 -2.23 16.96 2.55
CA VAL A 193 -3.11 16.14 3.41
C VAL A 193 -3.07 14.67 2.99
N LEU A 194 -3.16 14.40 1.69
CA LEU A 194 -2.95 13.08 1.09
C LEU A 194 -1.50 12.58 1.23
N CYS A 195 -0.48 13.42 1.02
CA CYS A 195 0.92 13.02 1.24
C CYS A 195 1.23 12.64 2.70
N THR A 196 0.62 13.29 3.68
CA THR A 196 0.95 13.13 5.11
C THR A 196 0.22 11.93 5.71
N GLU A 197 -1.06 11.73 5.37
CA GLU A 197 -1.80 10.51 5.70
C GLU A 197 -1.06 9.29 5.13
N ASN A 198 -0.67 9.35 3.85
CA ASN A 198 0.15 8.32 3.21
C ASN A 198 1.46 8.06 3.93
N MET A 199 2.16 9.11 4.40
CA MET A 199 3.46 8.98 5.06
C MET A 199 3.35 8.20 6.38
N VAL A 200 2.24 8.32 7.10
CA VAL A 200 2.08 7.70 8.42
C VAL A 200 1.67 6.28 8.36
N ILE A 201 0.87 5.97 7.35
CA ILE A 201 0.52 4.61 7.01
C ILE A 201 1.75 3.89 6.47
N TYR A 202 2.53 4.57 5.63
CA TYR A 202 3.81 4.05 5.17
C TYR A 202 4.75 3.81 6.35
N ARG A 203 4.84 4.75 7.29
CA ARG A 203 5.67 4.59 8.49
C ARG A 203 5.15 3.59 9.49
N LEU A 204 3.84 3.44 9.64
CA LEU A 204 3.25 2.41 10.48
C LEU A 204 3.50 1.05 9.84
N ALA A 205 3.39 0.94 8.52
CA ALA A 205 3.75 -0.26 7.78
C ALA A 205 5.25 -0.56 7.85
N GLU A 206 6.13 0.43 7.67
CA GLU A 206 7.60 0.31 7.85
C GLU A 206 7.97 -0.02 9.30
N PHE A 207 7.26 0.56 10.27
CA PHE A 207 7.44 0.27 11.68
C PHE A 207 7.06 -1.19 11.96
N LEU A 208 5.86 -1.60 11.55
CA LEU A 208 5.43 -3.00 11.69
C LEU A 208 6.36 -3.95 10.93
N GLU A 209 6.82 -3.58 9.74
CA GLU A 209 7.85 -4.30 8.98
C GLU A 209 9.15 -4.44 9.80
N SER A 210 9.61 -3.36 10.45
CA SER A 210 10.80 -3.41 11.30
C SER A 210 10.62 -4.29 12.53
N PHE A 211 9.40 -4.44 13.06
CA PHE A 211 9.10 -5.34 14.17
C PHE A 211 9.08 -6.80 13.73
N ILE A 212 8.40 -7.06 12.62
CA ILE A 212 8.33 -8.37 12.00
C ILE A 212 9.74 -8.88 11.63
N ASN A 213 10.65 -7.99 11.20
CA ASN A 213 12.04 -8.32 10.90
C ASN A 213 12.92 -8.61 12.13
N MET A 214 12.46 -8.29 13.36
CA MET A 214 13.23 -8.57 14.58
C MET A 214 12.95 -9.95 15.18
N ASP A 215 11.96 -10.67 14.67
CA ASP A 215 11.56 -11.95 15.24
C ASP A 215 12.27 -13.10 14.52
N GLU A 216 13.25 -13.74 15.18
CA GLU A 216 14.06 -14.83 14.63
C GLU A 216 13.25 -16.13 14.38
N TYR A 217 11.95 -16.15 14.72
CA TYR A 217 11.10 -17.33 14.67
C TYR A 217 10.05 -17.27 13.54
N GLU A 218 10.32 -17.99 12.44
CA GLU A 218 9.48 -18.05 11.22
C GLU A 218 7.97 -18.32 11.47
N ASN A 219 7.61 -19.07 12.50
CA ASN A 219 6.21 -19.41 12.79
C ASN A 219 5.39 -18.24 13.35
N ASN A 220 6.03 -17.30 14.05
CA ASN A 220 5.33 -16.15 14.62
C ASN A 220 5.09 -15.07 13.57
N TYR A 221 6.08 -14.85 12.70
CA TYR A 221 5.99 -14.01 11.51
C TYR A 221 4.72 -14.32 10.68
N ARG A 222 4.41 -15.60 10.47
CA ARG A 222 3.20 -16.05 9.74
C ARG A 222 1.90 -15.60 10.39
N ALA A 223 1.74 -15.90 11.68
CA ALA A 223 0.53 -15.57 12.42
C ALA A 223 0.30 -14.06 12.46
N GLU A 224 1.38 -13.27 12.56
CA GLU A 224 1.33 -11.82 12.58
C GLU A 224 0.91 -11.22 11.24
N ILE A 225 1.52 -11.65 10.13
CA ILE A 225 1.11 -11.21 8.79
C ILE A 225 -0.37 -11.51 8.54
N LYS A 226 -0.82 -12.72 8.89
CA LYS A 226 -2.22 -13.10 8.75
C LYS A 226 -3.13 -12.20 9.59
N SER A 227 -2.76 -11.93 10.85
CA SER A 227 -3.52 -11.06 11.76
C SER A 227 -3.63 -9.62 11.23
N ILE A 228 -2.54 -9.09 10.65
CA ILE A 228 -2.51 -7.76 10.04
C ILE A 228 -3.42 -7.69 8.81
N ILE A 229 -3.35 -8.69 7.93
CA ILE A 229 -4.16 -8.73 6.71
C ILE A 229 -5.64 -8.94 7.05
N ASP A 230 -5.94 -9.80 8.02
CA ASP A 230 -7.28 -9.99 8.57
C ASP A 230 -7.86 -8.68 9.12
N PHE A 231 -7.04 -7.94 9.86
CA PHE A 231 -7.46 -6.68 10.43
C PHE A 231 -7.79 -5.63 9.37
N HIS A 232 -6.85 -5.36 8.46
CA HIS A 232 -7.07 -4.37 7.40
C HIS A 232 -8.24 -4.76 6.50
N SER A 233 -8.37 -6.05 6.17
CA SER A 233 -9.49 -6.56 5.38
C SER A 233 -10.83 -6.35 6.09
N LYS A 234 -10.92 -6.68 7.38
CA LYS A 234 -12.14 -6.48 8.18
C LYS A 234 -12.56 -5.02 8.23
N ILE A 235 -11.60 -4.10 8.41
CA ILE A 235 -11.95 -2.68 8.50
C ILE A 235 -12.36 -2.12 7.14
N VAL A 236 -11.63 -2.42 6.07
CA VAL A 236 -12.03 -1.99 4.72
C VAL A 236 -13.42 -2.50 4.36
N LEU A 237 -13.72 -3.78 4.62
CA LEU A 237 -15.04 -4.35 4.37
C LEU A 237 -16.12 -3.75 5.27
N LYS A 238 -15.78 -3.35 6.50
CA LYS A 238 -16.70 -2.64 7.39
C LYS A 238 -17.02 -1.25 6.84
N GLU A 239 -16.00 -0.48 6.45
CA GLU A 239 -16.19 0.87 5.88
C GLU A 239 -16.98 0.84 4.58
N ILE A 240 -16.73 -0.13 3.69
CA ILE A 240 -17.52 -0.36 2.47
C ILE A 240 -19.02 -0.59 2.78
N LYS A 241 -19.33 -1.23 3.92
CA LYS A 241 -20.71 -1.58 4.29
C LYS A 241 -21.42 -0.48 5.06
N GLU A 242 -20.71 0.25 5.90
CA GLU A 242 -21.30 1.12 6.93
C GLU A 242 -21.19 2.61 6.59
N SER A 243 -20.27 3.01 5.72
CA SER A 243 -19.95 4.43 5.47
C SER A 243 -20.34 4.88 4.05
N PRO A 244 -20.74 6.16 3.86
CA PRO A 244 -20.91 6.72 2.52
C PRO A 244 -19.62 6.62 1.67
N PRO A 245 -19.70 6.54 0.33
CA PRO A 245 -18.52 6.40 -0.52
C PRO A 245 -17.46 7.49 -0.33
N ASP A 246 -17.88 8.75 -0.13
CA ASP A 246 -16.93 9.86 0.02
C ASP A 246 -16.09 9.73 1.31
N ASP A 247 -16.72 9.38 2.43
CA ASP A 247 -16.06 9.27 3.73
C ASP A 247 -15.24 7.98 3.88
N SER A 248 -15.73 6.88 3.30
CA SER A 248 -15.03 5.58 3.30
C SER A 248 -13.83 5.58 2.36
N SER A 249 -13.85 6.39 1.29
CA SER A 249 -12.83 6.32 0.26
C SER A 249 -11.41 6.58 0.78
N ARG A 250 -11.24 7.60 1.63
CA ARG A 250 -9.95 7.92 2.24
C ARG A 250 -9.46 6.78 3.13
N PHE A 251 -10.34 6.27 3.98
CA PHE A 251 -9.96 5.21 4.91
C PHE A 251 -9.55 3.92 4.18
N VAL A 252 -10.30 3.56 3.15
CA VAL A 252 -10.00 2.39 2.32
C VAL A 252 -8.67 2.56 1.60
N PHE A 253 -8.42 3.74 1.03
CA PHE A 253 -7.16 4.04 0.37
C PHE A 253 -5.97 3.91 1.33
N VAL A 254 -6.16 4.44 2.54
CA VAL A 254 -5.22 4.36 3.64
C VAL A 254 -4.94 2.90 4.05
N SER A 255 -5.95 2.03 4.05
CA SER A 255 -5.79 0.63 4.48
C SER A 255 -5.19 -0.29 3.41
N LEU A 256 -5.27 0.06 2.13
CA LEU A 256 -4.69 -0.74 1.05
C LEU A 256 -3.16 -0.63 0.96
N LYS A 257 -2.58 0.49 1.40
CA LYS A 257 -1.13 0.73 1.33
C LYS A 257 -0.30 -0.21 2.21
N PRO A 258 -0.63 -0.39 3.51
CA PRO A 258 0.08 -1.35 4.35
C PRO A 258 -0.06 -2.76 3.79
N LEU A 259 -1.27 -3.15 3.36
CA LEU A 259 -1.50 -4.45 2.73
C LEU A 259 -0.54 -4.68 1.56
N ARG A 260 -0.30 -3.68 0.71
CA ARG A 260 0.68 -3.79 -0.39
C ARG A 260 2.10 -3.99 0.10
N ILE A 261 2.50 -3.26 1.13
CA ILE A 261 3.85 -3.38 1.72
C ILE A 261 4.04 -4.78 2.30
N PHE A 262 3.08 -5.28 3.07
CA PHE A 262 3.14 -6.64 3.63
C PHE A 262 3.12 -7.71 2.53
N MET A 263 2.29 -7.56 1.50
CA MET A 263 2.25 -8.51 0.39
C MET A 263 3.57 -8.56 -0.39
N ASN A 264 4.23 -7.41 -0.61
CA ASN A 264 5.58 -7.38 -1.19
C ASN A 264 6.58 -8.15 -0.33
N ARG A 265 6.52 -7.97 0.99
CA ARG A 265 7.46 -8.63 1.91
C ARG A 265 7.28 -10.15 1.93
N ILE A 266 6.03 -10.63 1.90
CA ILE A 266 5.74 -12.06 1.76
C ILE A 266 6.41 -12.64 0.50
N ILE A 267 6.36 -11.90 -0.62
CA ILE A 267 7.01 -12.30 -1.87
C ILE A 267 8.53 -12.28 -1.74
N ASP A 268 9.12 -11.30 -1.06
CA ASP A 268 10.57 -11.14 -1.01
C ASP A 268 11.25 -12.08 -0.01
N ASP A 269 10.67 -12.31 1.17
CA ASP A 269 11.39 -12.95 2.29
C ASP A 269 11.16 -14.44 2.47
N VAL A 270 10.01 -14.95 2.03
CA VAL A 270 9.57 -16.26 2.50
C VAL A 270 9.93 -17.33 1.48
N ASP A 271 10.99 -18.09 1.72
CA ASP A 271 11.40 -19.26 0.91
C ASP A 271 10.61 -20.53 1.26
N ILE A 272 9.46 -20.40 1.92
CA ILE A 272 8.76 -21.50 2.55
C ILE A 272 7.50 -21.83 1.77
N GLU A 273 7.46 -23.00 1.14
CA GLU A 273 6.24 -23.59 0.56
C GLU A 273 5.21 -23.81 1.67
N ASP A 274 4.23 -22.92 1.78
CA ASP A 274 3.17 -23.02 2.78
C ASP A 274 1.82 -22.53 2.22
N ASP A 275 0.80 -23.36 2.42
CA ASP A 275 -0.58 -23.10 2.00
C ASP A 275 -1.19 -21.88 2.72
N ASP A 276 -0.70 -21.52 3.91
CA ASP A 276 -1.25 -20.39 4.69
C ASP A 276 -1.09 -19.03 3.99
N TYR A 277 0.00 -18.81 3.24
CA TYR A 277 0.18 -17.57 2.48
C TYR A 277 -0.75 -17.44 1.29
N SER A 278 -1.22 -18.57 0.75
CA SER A 278 -2.22 -18.57 -0.32
C SER A 278 -3.58 -18.05 0.16
N ALA A 279 -3.99 -18.44 1.37
CA ALA A 279 -5.23 -17.95 1.98
C ALA A 279 -5.17 -16.44 2.25
N VAL A 280 -3.99 -15.96 2.66
CA VAL A 280 -3.71 -14.54 2.86
C VAL A 280 -3.77 -13.75 1.54
N ALA A 281 -3.15 -14.26 0.48
CA ALA A 281 -3.20 -13.65 -0.85
C ALA A 281 -4.63 -13.63 -1.42
N ASP A 282 -5.41 -14.70 -1.20
CA ASP A 282 -6.81 -14.78 -1.60
C ASP A 282 -7.67 -13.73 -0.90
N GLN A 283 -7.50 -13.59 0.42
CA GLN A 283 -8.19 -12.57 1.18
C GLN A 283 -7.89 -11.16 0.69
N ALA A 284 -6.61 -10.84 0.45
CA ALA A 284 -6.19 -9.54 -0.07
C ALA A 284 -6.74 -9.27 -1.48
N LEU A 285 -6.75 -10.30 -2.35
CA LEU A 285 -7.31 -10.19 -3.69
C LEU A 285 -8.82 -9.92 -3.66
N ASN A 286 -9.57 -10.68 -2.85
CA ASN A 286 -11.00 -10.48 -2.64
C ASN A 286 -11.31 -9.08 -2.11
N LEU A 287 -10.44 -8.55 -1.23
CA LEU A 287 -10.55 -7.18 -0.75
C LEU A 287 -10.42 -6.15 -1.89
N CYS A 288 -9.40 -6.28 -2.74
CA CYS A 288 -9.20 -5.39 -3.89
C CYS A 288 -10.42 -5.35 -4.81
N LEU A 289 -11.05 -6.51 -5.04
CA LEU A 289 -12.24 -6.63 -5.87
C LEU A 289 -13.43 -5.89 -5.26
N GLU A 290 -13.65 -6.05 -3.95
CA GLU A 290 -14.71 -5.32 -3.25
C GLU A 290 -14.50 -3.81 -3.28
N VAL A 291 -13.25 -3.35 -3.14
CA VAL A 291 -12.92 -1.91 -3.28
C VAL A 291 -13.24 -1.42 -4.69
N ILE A 292 -12.78 -2.08 -5.75
CA ILE A 292 -13.03 -1.65 -7.13
C ILE A 292 -14.53 -1.64 -7.43
N ARG A 293 -15.27 -2.66 -6.95
CA ARG A 293 -16.72 -2.75 -7.14
C ARG A 293 -17.46 -1.59 -6.48
N HIS A 294 -17.10 -1.26 -5.24
CA HIS A 294 -17.76 -0.21 -4.47
C HIS A 294 -17.36 1.20 -4.93
N PHE A 295 -16.08 1.41 -5.26
CA PHE A 295 -15.50 2.71 -5.59
C PHE A 295 -15.18 2.89 -7.07
N LYS A 296 -15.97 2.29 -7.97
CA LYS A 296 -15.72 2.28 -9.44
C LYS A 296 -15.51 3.66 -10.09
N GLU A 297 -15.97 4.75 -9.47
CA GLU A 297 -15.80 6.12 -9.98
C GLU A 297 -14.61 6.85 -9.34
N ASN A 298 -13.99 6.30 -8.30
CA ASN A 298 -12.80 6.84 -7.66
C ASN A 298 -11.54 6.19 -8.28
N GLU A 299 -10.97 6.87 -9.28
CA GLU A 299 -9.79 6.41 -10.03
C GLU A 299 -8.58 6.15 -9.12
N GLU A 300 -8.36 6.99 -8.11
CA GLU A 300 -7.22 6.88 -7.19
C GLU A 300 -7.31 5.60 -6.33
N LEU A 301 -8.49 5.27 -5.83
CA LEU A 301 -8.74 4.04 -5.08
C LEU A 301 -8.64 2.79 -5.94
N CYS A 302 -9.27 2.82 -7.11
CA CYS A 302 -9.20 1.71 -8.04
C CYS A 302 -7.74 1.43 -8.43
N ASN A 303 -6.97 2.50 -8.69
CA ASN A 303 -5.55 2.42 -8.95
C ASN A 303 -4.77 1.76 -7.81
N GLU A 304 -5.05 2.13 -6.55
CA GLU A 304 -4.35 1.55 -5.40
C GLU A 304 -4.69 0.06 -5.19
N ALA A 305 -5.96 -0.31 -5.35
CA ALA A 305 -6.38 -1.72 -5.34
C ALA A 305 -5.70 -2.51 -6.49
N CYS A 306 -5.61 -1.92 -7.68
CA CYS A 306 -4.90 -2.50 -8.82
C CYS A 306 -3.38 -2.62 -8.57
N ASN A 307 -2.79 -1.75 -7.75
CA ASN A 307 -1.37 -1.87 -7.37
C ASN A 307 -1.12 -3.00 -6.36
N LEU A 308 -2.13 -3.39 -5.58
CA LEU A 308 -2.05 -4.51 -4.62
C LEU A 308 -2.24 -5.87 -5.31
N MET A 309 -3.08 -5.95 -6.35
CA MET A 309 -3.39 -7.20 -7.06
C MET A 309 -2.17 -7.95 -7.63
N PRO A 310 -1.19 -7.31 -8.32
CA PRO A 310 0.01 -7.99 -8.79
C PRO A 310 0.76 -8.72 -7.67
N GLN A 311 0.74 -8.17 -6.45
CA GLN A 311 1.43 -8.77 -5.31
C GLN A 311 0.69 -9.98 -4.78
N CYS A 312 -0.65 -9.97 -4.83
CA CYS A 312 -1.43 -11.17 -4.57
C CYS A 312 -1.09 -12.28 -5.59
N ILE A 313 -0.97 -11.93 -6.87
CA ILE A 313 -0.63 -12.87 -7.95
C ILE A 313 0.79 -13.43 -7.79
N LEU A 314 1.78 -12.57 -7.55
CA LEU A 314 3.16 -13.00 -7.31
C LEU A 314 3.28 -13.90 -6.08
N CYS A 315 2.53 -13.59 -5.01
CA CYS A 315 2.43 -14.43 -3.82
C CYS A 315 1.93 -15.84 -4.20
N PHE A 316 0.83 -15.95 -4.94
CA PHE A 316 0.34 -17.25 -5.43
C PHE A 316 1.36 -18.00 -6.29
N GLN A 317 2.09 -17.30 -7.16
CA GLN A 317 3.13 -17.92 -8.00
C GLN A 317 4.28 -18.46 -7.17
N LYS A 318 4.69 -17.75 -6.11
CA LYS A 318 5.84 -18.12 -5.28
C LYS A 318 5.59 -19.40 -4.48
N PHE A 319 4.42 -19.53 -3.85
CA PHE A 319 4.17 -20.61 -2.88
C PHE A 319 3.73 -21.94 -3.51
N GLY A 320 4.00 -22.15 -4.80
CA GLY A 320 3.70 -23.42 -5.45
C GLY A 320 2.22 -23.78 -5.43
N CYS A 321 1.35 -22.85 -5.00
CA CYS A 321 -0.06 -22.89 -5.28
C CYS A 321 -0.15 -22.95 -6.78
N SER A 322 -0.42 -24.16 -7.27
CA SER A 322 -0.58 -24.38 -8.69
C SER A 322 -1.56 -23.30 -9.15
N PHE A 323 -1.37 -22.78 -10.36
CA PHE A 323 -2.44 -21.98 -10.93
C PHE A 323 -3.73 -22.81 -11.03
N GLU A 324 -3.73 -24.10 -10.66
CA GLU A 324 -4.86 -24.95 -10.35
C GLU A 324 -5.54 -24.72 -8.98
N CYS A 325 -4.92 -24.09 -7.96
CA CYS A 325 -5.52 -23.61 -6.69
C CYS A 325 -6.07 -22.19 -6.83
N VAL A 326 -5.32 -21.30 -7.49
CA VAL A 326 -5.88 -20.08 -8.07
C VAL A 326 -7.02 -20.53 -8.99
N CYS A 327 -6.78 -21.41 -9.97
CA CYS A 327 -7.84 -22.07 -10.76
C CYS A 327 -8.71 -23.07 -10.01
N PHE A 328 -8.60 -23.33 -8.71
CA PHE A 328 -9.57 -24.16 -7.98
C PHE A 328 -10.65 -23.23 -7.45
N TYR A 329 -10.21 -22.08 -6.93
CA TYR A 329 -11.04 -20.89 -6.76
C TYR A 329 -11.56 -20.33 -8.11
N LEU A 330 -10.82 -20.51 -9.22
CA LEU A 330 -11.32 -20.21 -10.59
C LEU A 330 -12.08 -21.37 -11.23
N LYS A 331 -12.04 -22.60 -10.72
CA LYS A 331 -12.85 -23.74 -11.22
C LYS A 331 -14.26 -23.71 -10.63
N ALA A 332 -14.48 -23.00 -9.53
CA ALA A 332 -15.81 -22.77 -9.00
C ALA A 332 -16.69 -21.89 -9.93
N ASP A 333 -16.10 -21.08 -10.82
CA ASP A 333 -16.72 -20.63 -12.08
C ASP A 333 -15.70 -19.74 -12.82
N CYS A 334 -14.94 -20.27 -13.80
CA CYS A 334 -13.96 -19.49 -14.59
C CYS A 334 -14.61 -18.26 -15.24
N LYS A 335 -15.94 -18.26 -15.37
CA LYS A 335 -16.72 -17.14 -15.86
C LYS A 335 -16.46 -15.85 -15.07
N TRP A 336 -16.19 -15.86 -13.77
CA TRP A 336 -16.13 -14.60 -13.03
C TRP A 336 -14.81 -13.84 -13.18
N ILE A 337 -13.63 -14.48 -13.26
CA ILE A 337 -12.39 -13.77 -13.66
C ILE A 337 -12.42 -13.46 -15.13
N LEU A 338 -12.96 -14.35 -15.96
CA LEU A 338 -13.17 -14.02 -17.36
C LEU A 338 -14.05 -12.77 -17.49
N GLU A 339 -15.17 -12.70 -16.77
CA GLU A 339 -16.07 -11.54 -16.70
C GLU A 339 -15.47 -10.37 -15.91
N PHE A 340 -14.59 -10.57 -14.93
CA PHE A 340 -13.93 -9.50 -14.16
C PHE A 340 -12.80 -8.88 -14.97
N THR A 341 -11.89 -9.67 -15.52
CA THR A 341 -10.90 -9.20 -16.49
C THR A 341 -11.62 -8.56 -17.65
N LYS A 342 -12.68 -9.16 -18.21
CA LYS A 342 -13.48 -8.54 -19.28
C LYS A 342 -14.21 -7.28 -18.83
N ALA A 343 -14.71 -7.19 -17.60
CA ALA A 343 -15.36 -6.00 -17.07
C ALA A 343 -14.36 -4.90 -16.71
N PHE A 344 -13.20 -5.27 -16.16
CA PHE A 344 -12.09 -4.40 -15.82
C PHE A 344 -11.44 -3.85 -17.07
N TYR A 345 -11.08 -4.72 -18.02
CA TYR A 345 -10.69 -4.32 -19.36
C TYR A 345 -11.79 -3.52 -20.00
N GLY A 346 -13.05 -3.96 -19.99
CA GLY A 346 -14.17 -3.23 -20.57
C GLY A 346 -14.32 -1.82 -20.00
N GLN A 347 -14.16 -1.63 -18.69
CA GLN A 347 -14.20 -0.33 -18.04
C GLN A 347 -12.98 0.52 -18.36
N ILE A 348 -11.77 -0.03 -18.30
CA ILE A 348 -10.55 0.69 -18.68
C ILE A 348 -10.57 1.05 -20.17
N ILE A 349 -11.08 0.15 -21.01
CA ILE A 349 -11.25 0.33 -22.43
C ILE A 349 -12.22 1.48 -22.70
N ASN A 350 -13.43 1.42 -22.13
CA ASN A 350 -14.39 2.52 -22.24
C ASN A 350 -13.78 3.83 -21.74
N PHE A 351 -13.00 3.77 -20.66
CA PHE A 351 -12.33 4.93 -20.08
C PHE A 351 -11.23 5.51 -20.99
N LEU A 352 -10.47 4.68 -21.69
CA LEU A 352 -9.42 5.06 -22.65
C LEU A 352 -10.00 5.50 -24.00
N GLN A 353 -11.17 5.00 -24.40
CA GLN A 353 -11.84 5.38 -25.65
C GLN A 353 -12.43 6.80 -25.60
N HIS A 354 -12.79 7.29 -24.41
CA HIS A 354 -13.53 8.55 -24.26
C HIS A 354 -12.69 9.76 -23.82
N LYS A 355 -11.38 9.62 -23.59
CA LYS A 355 -10.55 10.71 -23.02
C LYS A 355 -9.16 10.79 -23.65
N ASP A 356 -8.56 11.98 -23.59
CA ASP A 356 -7.22 12.27 -24.14
C ASP A 356 -6.15 11.42 -23.45
N GLN A 357 -5.60 10.46 -24.18
CA GLN A 357 -4.60 9.50 -23.70
C GLN A 357 -3.32 10.17 -23.21
N ASN A 358 -3.02 11.40 -23.69
CA ASN A 358 -1.80 12.11 -23.31
C ASN A 358 -1.76 12.50 -21.82
N ASN A 359 -2.91 12.60 -21.15
CA ASN A 359 -2.98 12.97 -19.74
C ASN A 359 -2.95 11.77 -18.79
N ARG A 360 -2.80 10.53 -19.29
CA ARG A 360 -3.06 9.30 -18.51
C ARG A 360 -2.02 8.21 -18.71
N SER A 361 -0.75 8.60 -18.80
CA SER A 361 0.37 7.67 -18.99
C SER A 361 0.43 6.57 -17.93
N ILE A 362 0.08 6.86 -16.66
CA ILE A 362 0.16 5.89 -15.55
C ILE A 362 -0.82 4.73 -15.75
N LEU A 363 -2.11 5.03 -15.96
CA LEU A 363 -3.13 3.99 -16.11
C LEU A 363 -2.89 3.16 -17.37
N THR A 364 -2.47 3.80 -18.47
CA THR A 364 -2.09 3.09 -19.69
C THR A 364 -0.91 2.14 -19.43
N THR A 365 0.14 2.60 -18.74
CA THR A 365 1.29 1.74 -18.37
C THR A 365 0.86 0.56 -17.51
N GLN A 366 -0.02 0.76 -16.53
CA GLN A 366 -0.52 -0.32 -15.67
C GLN A 366 -1.39 -1.33 -16.42
N LEU A 367 -2.28 -0.85 -17.30
CA LEU A 367 -3.06 -1.72 -18.18
C LEU A 367 -2.14 -2.59 -19.04
N LEU A 368 -1.12 -1.97 -19.64
CA LEU A 368 -0.13 -2.67 -20.44
C LEU A 368 0.65 -3.68 -19.57
N ALA A 369 1.03 -3.32 -18.34
CA ALA A 369 1.76 -4.22 -17.44
C ALA A 369 0.93 -5.46 -17.09
N LEU A 370 -0.34 -5.26 -16.73
CA LEU A 370 -1.27 -6.36 -16.47
C LEU A 370 -1.48 -7.21 -17.73
N SER A 371 -1.67 -6.58 -18.89
CA SER A 371 -1.83 -7.28 -20.17
C SER A 371 -0.63 -8.15 -20.50
N GLN A 372 0.57 -7.62 -20.27
CA GLN A 372 1.81 -8.34 -20.51
C GLN A 372 1.91 -9.57 -19.62
N GLN A 373 1.57 -9.44 -18.33
CA GLN A 373 1.56 -10.57 -17.39
C GLN A 373 0.55 -11.63 -17.83
N MET A 374 -0.66 -11.21 -18.22
CA MET A 374 -1.69 -12.12 -18.72
C MET A 374 -1.27 -12.84 -20.00
N LEU A 375 -0.69 -12.12 -20.97
CA LEU A 375 -0.23 -12.73 -22.22
C LEU A 375 0.99 -13.65 -22.02
N CYS A 376 1.87 -13.33 -21.07
CA CYS A 376 3.04 -14.14 -20.75
C CYS A 376 2.65 -15.52 -20.20
N HIS A 377 1.64 -15.56 -19.33
CA HIS A 377 1.27 -16.77 -18.59
C HIS A 377 0.03 -17.48 -19.16
N TYR A 378 -0.90 -16.75 -19.81
CA TYR A 378 -2.22 -17.23 -20.21
C TYR A 378 -2.60 -16.81 -21.63
N TYR A 379 -1.66 -16.92 -22.58
CA TYR A 379 -1.84 -16.39 -23.93
C TYR A 379 -3.19 -16.74 -24.59
N GLU A 380 -3.57 -18.02 -24.67
CA GLU A 380 -4.83 -18.43 -25.33
C GLU A 380 -6.08 -17.90 -24.62
N ASP A 381 -6.12 -17.95 -23.29
CA ASP A 381 -7.25 -17.46 -22.49
C ASP A 381 -7.35 -15.94 -22.52
N ALA A 382 -6.21 -15.24 -22.44
CA ALA A 382 -6.13 -13.79 -22.51
C ALA A 382 -6.64 -13.27 -23.87
N LEU A 383 -6.35 -13.96 -24.98
CA LEU A 383 -6.86 -13.59 -26.30
C LEU A 383 -8.39 -13.69 -26.40
N LEU A 384 -9.02 -14.64 -25.70
CA LEU A 384 -10.48 -14.79 -25.65
C LEU A 384 -11.17 -13.72 -24.81
N LEU A 385 -10.41 -13.06 -23.94
CA LEU A 385 -10.93 -12.14 -22.94
C LEU A 385 -10.75 -10.67 -23.27
N ILE A 386 -9.55 -10.36 -23.74
CA ILE A 386 -9.12 -9.00 -23.95
C ILE A 386 -9.57 -8.62 -25.34
N ASP A 387 -10.05 -7.38 -25.50
CA ASP A 387 -10.14 -6.79 -26.84
C ASP A 387 -8.71 -6.56 -27.36
N VAL A 388 -8.18 -7.59 -28.01
CA VAL A 388 -6.80 -7.61 -28.52
C VAL A 388 -6.60 -6.49 -29.54
N GLY A 389 -7.64 -6.14 -30.28
CA GLY A 389 -7.63 -5.04 -31.24
C GLY A 389 -7.39 -3.71 -30.54
N MET A 390 -8.11 -3.45 -29.45
CA MET A 390 -7.87 -2.28 -28.64
C MET A 390 -6.52 -2.32 -27.94
N LEU A 391 -6.11 -3.45 -27.37
CA LEU A 391 -4.81 -3.58 -26.72
C LEU A 391 -3.66 -3.24 -27.69
N ILE A 392 -3.74 -3.70 -28.94
CA ILE A 392 -2.79 -3.32 -29.99
C ILE A 392 -2.84 -1.83 -30.26
N ASN A 393 -4.03 -1.23 -30.38
CA ASN A 393 -4.15 0.21 -30.63
C ASN A 393 -3.51 1.01 -29.48
N VAL A 394 -3.85 0.71 -28.22
CA VAL A 394 -3.30 1.38 -27.04
C VAL A 394 -1.78 1.19 -26.95
N ALA A 395 -1.28 -0.04 -27.14
CA ALA A 395 0.15 -0.31 -27.12
C ALA A 395 0.87 0.41 -28.26
N SER A 396 0.28 0.44 -29.45
CA SER A 396 0.81 1.14 -30.62
C SER A 396 0.85 2.65 -30.38
N ASP A 397 -0.25 3.26 -29.95
CA ASP A 397 -0.33 4.70 -29.71
C ASP A 397 0.66 5.12 -28.60
N THR A 398 0.77 4.29 -27.55
CA THR A 398 1.75 4.52 -26.47
C THR A 398 3.18 4.45 -26.98
N LEU A 399 3.50 3.42 -27.79
CA LEU A 399 4.83 3.21 -28.36
C LEU A 399 5.29 4.37 -29.26
N PHE A 400 4.35 5.01 -29.95
CA PHE A 400 4.64 6.07 -30.92
C PHE A 400 4.30 7.49 -30.45
N SER A 401 3.78 7.62 -29.23
CA SER A 401 3.61 8.94 -28.60
C SER A 401 4.97 9.63 -28.41
N GLN A 402 5.02 10.96 -28.58
CA GLN A 402 6.26 11.74 -28.42
C GLN A 402 6.75 11.80 -26.96
N ASN A 403 5.93 11.32 -26.02
CA ASN A 403 6.34 11.19 -24.63
C ASN A 403 7.46 10.15 -24.57
N LYS A 404 8.56 10.51 -23.91
CA LYS A 404 9.67 9.59 -23.61
C LYS A 404 9.16 8.52 -22.66
N VAL A 405 8.40 7.55 -23.16
CA VAL A 405 8.08 6.34 -22.42
C VAL A 405 9.38 5.56 -22.34
N VAL A 406 9.97 5.55 -21.14
CA VAL A 406 11.24 4.89 -20.84
C VAL A 406 11.08 3.36 -20.89
N ASP A 407 9.84 2.86 -20.81
CA ASP A 407 9.57 1.44 -20.73
C ASP A 407 9.32 0.80 -22.11
N ASN A 408 10.01 -0.31 -22.35
CA ASN A 408 9.80 -1.20 -23.50
C ASN A 408 8.52 -2.06 -23.39
N LEU A 409 7.62 -1.70 -22.47
CA LEU A 409 6.42 -2.45 -22.17
C LEU A 409 5.43 -2.53 -23.35
N PRO A 410 5.12 -1.44 -24.08
CA PRO A 410 4.20 -1.52 -25.22
C PRO A 410 4.73 -2.45 -26.33
N SER A 411 6.04 -2.41 -26.60
CA SER A 411 6.65 -3.26 -27.62
C SER A 411 6.70 -4.72 -27.19
N LYS A 412 6.93 -5.02 -25.90
CA LYS A 412 6.85 -6.38 -25.36
C LYS A 412 5.47 -7.01 -25.59
N ILE A 413 4.39 -6.25 -25.38
CA ILE A 413 3.02 -6.74 -25.58
C ILE A 413 2.75 -7.00 -27.06
N ILE A 414 3.09 -6.05 -27.94
CA ILE A 414 2.91 -6.24 -29.40
C ILE A 414 3.71 -7.45 -29.86
N ARG A 415 4.97 -7.59 -29.43
CA ARG A 415 5.79 -8.77 -29.75
C ARG A 415 5.16 -10.05 -29.21
N GLN A 416 4.68 -10.09 -27.98
CA GLN A 416 4.00 -11.27 -27.43
C GLN A 416 2.76 -11.65 -28.24
N LEU A 417 1.92 -10.68 -28.60
CA LEU A 417 0.73 -10.89 -29.45
C LEU A 417 1.10 -11.43 -30.83
N LEU A 418 2.22 -10.99 -31.40
CA LEU A 418 2.70 -11.43 -32.71
C LEU A 418 3.56 -12.71 -32.63
N ASN A 419 4.09 -13.11 -31.48
CA ASN A 419 5.06 -14.20 -31.38
C ASN A 419 4.40 -15.58 -31.20
N PHE A 420 3.41 -15.88 -32.01
CA PHE A 420 2.67 -17.14 -31.92
C PHE A 420 3.40 -18.34 -32.53
N ASP A 421 4.41 -18.12 -33.39
CA ASP A 421 5.23 -19.21 -33.95
C ASP A 421 5.92 -20.06 -32.87
N ARG A 422 6.05 -19.52 -31.65
CA ARG A 422 6.67 -20.19 -30.50
C ARG A 422 5.66 -20.84 -29.55
N LEU A 423 4.37 -20.60 -29.74
CA LEU A 423 3.34 -21.10 -28.85
C LEU A 423 2.52 -22.18 -29.58
N PRO A 424 2.35 -23.37 -29.00
CA PRO A 424 1.44 -24.36 -29.55
C PRO A 424 0.00 -23.83 -29.41
N ILE A 425 -0.51 -23.16 -30.44
CA ILE A 425 -1.92 -22.75 -30.51
C ILE A 425 -2.76 -23.98 -30.76
N ASN A 426 -3.41 -24.45 -29.70
CA ASN A 426 -4.21 -25.66 -29.71
C ASN A 426 -5.69 -25.36 -29.94
N ARG A 427 -6.16 -24.16 -29.55
CA ARG A 427 -7.59 -23.79 -29.65
C ARG A 427 -7.94 -23.16 -31.00
N PHE A 428 -9.09 -23.56 -31.54
CA PHE A 428 -9.59 -23.05 -32.82
C PHE A 428 -10.03 -21.58 -32.71
N GLU A 429 -10.64 -21.23 -31.57
CA GLU A 429 -11.10 -19.88 -31.25
C GLU A 429 -9.93 -18.89 -31.24
N THR A 430 -8.79 -19.29 -30.68
CA THR A 430 -7.56 -18.49 -30.70
C THR A 430 -7.10 -18.21 -32.13
N LYS A 431 -7.18 -19.19 -33.04
CA LYS A 431 -6.85 -18.98 -34.47
C LYS A 431 -7.83 -18.02 -35.14
N ILE A 432 -9.12 -18.08 -34.81
CA ILE A 432 -10.12 -17.12 -35.32
C ILE A 432 -9.77 -15.71 -34.85
N ILE A 433 -9.52 -15.53 -33.56
CA ILE A 433 -9.21 -14.22 -32.97
C ILE A 433 -7.95 -13.62 -33.61
N LEU A 434 -6.89 -14.43 -33.76
CA LEU A 434 -5.67 -13.98 -34.44
C LEU A 434 -5.94 -13.65 -35.92
N ASN A 435 -6.72 -14.44 -36.65
CA ASN A 435 -7.08 -14.10 -38.03
C ASN A 435 -7.87 -12.78 -38.11
N CYS A 436 -8.84 -12.58 -37.21
CA CYS A 436 -9.60 -11.33 -37.09
C CYS A 436 -8.68 -10.14 -36.75
N LEU A 437 -7.73 -10.34 -35.84
CA LEU A 437 -6.71 -9.36 -35.48
C LEU A 437 -5.88 -8.94 -36.70
N TYR A 438 -5.43 -9.93 -37.49
CA TYR A 438 -4.66 -9.69 -38.71
C TYR A 438 -5.44 -8.89 -39.75
N LYS A 439 -6.70 -9.26 -39.97
CA LYS A 439 -7.55 -8.58 -40.97
C LYS A 439 -7.95 -7.17 -40.56
N THR A 440 -8.16 -6.92 -39.27
CA THR A 440 -8.83 -5.69 -38.81
C THR A 440 -7.83 -4.66 -38.28
N HIS A 441 -6.80 -5.08 -37.55
CA HIS A 441 -5.95 -4.16 -36.77
C HIS A 441 -4.53 -4.00 -37.34
N MET A 442 -4.04 -4.96 -38.14
CA MET A 442 -2.66 -4.88 -38.64
C MET A 442 -2.43 -3.71 -39.60
N LYS A 443 -3.44 -3.29 -40.38
CA LYS A 443 -3.33 -2.10 -41.23
C LYS A 443 -2.88 -0.88 -40.43
N GLN A 444 -3.52 -0.64 -39.29
CA GLN A 444 -3.19 0.50 -38.43
C GLN A 444 -1.83 0.34 -37.76
N LEU A 445 -1.50 -0.86 -37.28
CA LEU A 445 -0.17 -1.14 -36.70
C LEU A 445 0.95 -0.94 -37.72
N ILE A 446 0.79 -1.45 -38.96
CA ILE A 446 1.73 -1.26 -40.06
C ILE A 446 1.92 0.23 -40.34
N LYS A 447 0.81 0.98 -40.43
CA LYS A 447 0.85 2.43 -40.62
C LYS A 447 1.66 3.12 -39.52
N ASN A 448 1.33 2.84 -38.26
CA ASN A 448 1.99 3.45 -37.12
C ASN A 448 3.49 3.13 -37.07
N CYS A 449 3.88 1.86 -37.28
CA CYS A 449 5.28 1.45 -37.36
C CYS A 449 6.02 2.15 -38.52
N PHE A 450 5.38 2.24 -39.69
CA PHE A 450 5.99 2.86 -40.85
C PHE A 450 6.20 4.37 -40.65
N GLU A 451 5.18 5.07 -40.16
CA GLU A 451 5.28 6.50 -39.82
C GLU A 451 6.35 6.74 -38.75
N ALA A 452 6.48 5.85 -37.76
CA ALA A 452 7.54 5.92 -36.76
C ALA A 452 8.94 5.77 -37.38
N ILE A 453 9.14 4.85 -38.32
CA ILE A 453 10.42 4.70 -39.04
C ILE A 453 10.73 5.97 -39.85
N MET A 454 9.72 6.54 -40.50
CA MET A 454 9.90 7.67 -41.41
C MET A 454 10.12 9.01 -40.68
N PHE A 455 9.43 9.24 -39.56
CA PHE A 455 9.34 10.56 -38.95
C PHE A 455 9.95 10.64 -37.54
N HIS A 456 10.12 9.52 -36.85
CA HIS A 456 10.64 9.53 -35.49
C HIS A 456 12.17 9.66 -35.48
N LYS A 457 12.71 10.47 -34.57
CA LYS A 457 14.18 10.66 -34.45
C LYS A 457 14.85 9.66 -33.51
N ASN A 458 14.06 8.98 -32.67
CA ASN A 458 14.60 8.02 -31.71
C ASN A 458 14.91 6.68 -32.41
N LYS A 459 16.20 6.33 -32.46
CA LYS A 459 16.71 5.09 -33.05
C LYS A 459 16.04 3.84 -32.48
N SER A 460 15.80 3.78 -31.16
CA SER A 460 15.20 2.58 -30.55
C SER A 460 13.76 2.33 -31.03
N VAL A 461 12.99 3.41 -31.24
CA VAL A 461 11.62 3.31 -31.78
C VAL A 461 11.65 2.82 -33.23
N ILE A 462 12.61 3.29 -34.03
CA ILE A 462 12.79 2.84 -35.42
C ILE A 462 13.13 1.35 -35.45
N GLU A 463 14.08 0.89 -34.62
CA GLU A 463 14.49 -0.51 -34.53
C GLU A 463 13.31 -1.42 -34.12
N ILE A 464 12.59 -1.05 -33.05
CA ILE A 464 11.40 -1.77 -32.58
C ILE A 464 10.32 -1.83 -33.67
N SER A 465 10.09 -0.73 -34.40
CA SER A 465 9.10 -0.68 -35.47
C SER A 465 9.45 -1.61 -36.63
N GLY A 466 10.73 -1.64 -37.02
CA GLY A 466 11.22 -2.55 -38.05
C GLY A 466 11.05 -4.01 -37.66
N GLU A 467 11.34 -4.35 -36.39
CA GLU A 467 11.11 -5.70 -35.86
C GLU A 467 9.63 -6.09 -35.88
N ILE A 468 8.73 -5.20 -35.42
CA ILE A 468 7.29 -5.44 -35.42
C ILE A 468 6.79 -5.65 -36.85
N LEU A 469 7.18 -4.81 -37.83
CA LEU A 469 6.80 -4.98 -39.23
C LEU A 469 7.27 -6.31 -39.81
N ASN A 470 8.49 -6.74 -39.48
CA ASN A 470 8.99 -8.03 -39.89
C ASN A 470 8.17 -9.19 -39.29
N MET A 471 7.79 -9.11 -38.01
CA MET A 471 6.90 -10.09 -37.37
C MET A 471 5.54 -10.12 -38.07
N VAL A 472 4.92 -8.96 -38.32
CA VAL A 472 3.63 -8.87 -39.03
C VAL A 472 3.73 -9.53 -40.41
N ASN A 473 4.75 -9.20 -41.20
CA ASN A 473 4.97 -9.77 -42.54
C ASN A 473 5.14 -11.29 -42.51
N LYS A 474 5.94 -11.82 -41.58
CA LYS A 474 6.15 -13.27 -41.43
C LYS A 474 4.84 -13.99 -41.12
N ASN A 475 4.09 -13.44 -40.18
CA ASN A 475 2.88 -14.01 -39.63
C ASN A 475 1.67 -13.89 -40.56
N GLU A 476 1.63 -12.84 -41.39
CA GLU A 476 0.62 -12.66 -42.42
C GLU A 476 0.59 -13.88 -43.36
N ARG A 477 1.77 -14.34 -43.78
CA ARG A 477 1.91 -15.53 -44.63
C ARG A 477 1.37 -16.79 -43.96
N TYR A 478 1.44 -16.86 -42.63
CA TYR A 478 0.92 -17.98 -41.85
C TYR A 478 -0.62 -17.96 -41.76
N PHE A 479 -1.23 -16.82 -41.47
CA PHE A 479 -2.69 -16.75 -41.25
C PHE A 479 -3.53 -16.50 -42.49
N ILE A 480 -3.04 -15.66 -43.41
CA ILE A 480 -3.78 -15.28 -44.63
C ILE A 480 -3.37 -16.19 -45.79
N GLY A 481 -2.13 -16.68 -45.77
CA GLY A 481 -1.55 -17.58 -46.76
C GLY A 481 -0.31 -16.99 -47.43
N SER A 482 0.51 -17.86 -48.02
CA SER A 482 1.83 -17.49 -48.59
C SER A 482 1.78 -16.45 -49.70
N ASN A 483 0.63 -16.28 -50.35
CA ASN A 483 0.43 -15.36 -51.47
C ASN A 483 -0.13 -13.99 -51.03
N SER A 484 -0.30 -13.77 -49.72
CA SER A 484 -0.77 -12.49 -49.21
C SER A 484 0.38 -11.48 -49.19
N GLU A 485 0.20 -10.35 -49.88
CA GLU A 485 1.13 -9.21 -49.90
C GLU A 485 0.53 -7.98 -49.18
N THR A 486 -0.40 -8.18 -48.24
CA THR A 486 -1.17 -7.13 -47.56
C THR A 486 -0.24 -6.14 -46.85
N THR A 487 0.80 -6.61 -46.13
CA THR A 487 1.77 -5.70 -45.47
C THR A 487 2.47 -4.81 -46.49
N ARG A 488 2.89 -5.39 -47.62
CA ARG A 488 3.58 -4.69 -48.70
C ARG A 488 2.66 -3.67 -49.38
N GLU A 489 1.44 -4.06 -49.71
CA GLU A 489 0.42 -3.17 -50.30
C GLU A 489 0.15 -1.95 -49.41
N HIS A 490 0.00 -2.16 -48.10
CA HIS A 490 -0.21 -1.06 -47.15
C HIS A 490 1.00 -0.14 -47.06
N ILE A 491 2.22 -0.66 -47.03
CA ILE A 491 3.44 0.16 -47.04
C ILE A 491 3.51 1.02 -48.31
N TYR A 492 3.21 0.45 -49.49
CA TYR A 492 3.12 1.22 -50.74
C TYR A 492 2.05 2.31 -50.68
N GLU A 493 0.88 2.01 -50.11
CA GLU A 493 -0.21 2.97 -49.94
C GLU A 493 0.26 4.17 -49.07
N ILE A 494 0.86 3.89 -47.91
CA ILE A 494 1.35 4.92 -46.99
C ILE A 494 2.49 5.73 -47.61
N TRP A 495 3.44 5.08 -48.30
CA TRP A 495 4.54 5.76 -49.00
C TRP A 495 4.01 6.70 -50.07
N LYS A 496 3.08 6.24 -50.91
CA LYS A 496 2.45 7.06 -51.95
C LYS A 496 1.79 8.30 -51.35
N ASN A 497 1.06 8.15 -50.24
CA ASN A 497 0.41 9.26 -49.54
C ASN A 497 1.41 10.25 -48.91
N HIS A 498 2.63 9.80 -48.59
CA HIS A 498 3.70 10.62 -48.02
C HIS A 498 4.81 11.00 -48.99
N SER A 499 4.63 10.75 -50.29
CA SER A 499 5.63 11.01 -51.35
C SER A 499 6.14 12.46 -51.43
N HIS A 500 5.45 13.42 -50.81
CA HIS A 500 5.88 14.81 -50.69
C HIS A 500 6.88 15.05 -49.53
N LYS A 501 6.89 14.17 -48.52
CA LYS A 501 7.82 14.21 -47.36
C LYS A 501 8.98 13.23 -47.52
N ILE A 502 8.80 12.24 -48.38
CA ILE A 502 9.75 11.15 -48.59
C ILE A 502 10.39 11.32 -49.97
N SER A 503 11.63 10.86 -50.14
CA SER A 503 12.25 10.79 -51.46
C SER A 503 11.32 10.09 -52.46
N SER A 504 11.15 10.66 -53.65
CA SER A 504 10.43 10.01 -54.76
C SER A 504 11.19 8.79 -55.32
N ASP A 505 12.36 8.49 -54.78
CA ASP A 505 13.18 7.36 -55.18
C ASP A 505 12.54 6.03 -54.76
N ARG A 506 11.98 5.35 -55.76
CA ARG A 506 11.36 4.02 -55.59
C ARG A 506 12.37 2.97 -55.11
N SER A 507 13.67 3.13 -55.38
CA SER A 507 14.69 2.15 -54.96
C SER A 507 14.77 2.03 -53.43
N ILE A 508 14.62 3.12 -52.70
CA ILE A 508 14.63 3.13 -51.22
C ILE A 508 13.45 2.32 -50.67
N LEU A 509 12.29 2.43 -51.30
CA LEU A 509 11.11 1.66 -50.91
C LEU A 509 11.30 0.16 -51.19
N GLU A 510 11.85 -0.19 -52.36
CA GLU A 510 12.14 -1.58 -52.69
C GLU A 510 13.21 -2.17 -51.75
N ASP A 511 14.23 -1.39 -51.38
CA ASP A 511 15.24 -1.80 -50.40
C ASP A 511 14.62 -2.01 -49.01
N PHE A 512 13.68 -1.15 -48.60
CA PHE A 512 12.93 -1.31 -47.35
C PHE A 512 12.07 -2.58 -47.35
N ILE A 513 11.32 -2.82 -48.43
CA ILE A 513 10.53 -4.05 -48.59
C ILE A 513 11.45 -5.28 -48.61
N HIS A 514 12.60 -5.19 -49.25
CA HIS A 514 13.59 -6.26 -49.26
C HIS A 514 14.13 -6.54 -47.84
N LEU A 515 14.36 -5.52 -47.02
CA LEU A 515 14.76 -5.68 -45.62
C LEU A 515 13.67 -6.36 -44.78
N LEU A 516 12.40 -6.02 -44.97
CA LEU A 516 11.28 -6.68 -44.29
C LEU A 516 11.09 -8.15 -44.69
N ASN A 517 11.62 -8.54 -45.84
CA ASN A 517 11.56 -9.91 -46.33
C ASN A 517 12.80 -10.74 -45.97
N LYS A 518 13.85 -10.13 -45.42
CA LYS A 518 15.03 -10.88 -44.99
C LYS A 518 14.65 -11.77 -43.80
N PRO A 519 14.92 -13.09 -43.87
CA PRO A 519 14.74 -13.94 -42.70
C PRO A 519 15.65 -13.41 -41.59
N TYR A 520 15.06 -13.10 -40.43
CA TYR A 520 15.83 -12.72 -39.26
C TYR A 520 16.73 -13.91 -38.88
N PRO A 521 18.03 -13.71 -38.65
CA PRO A 521 18.84 -14.76 -38.05
C PRO A 521 18.21 -15.05 -36.69
N LEU A 522 17.71 -16.28 -36.53
CA LEU A 522 17.26 -16.73 -35.22
C LEU A 522 18.46 -16.61 -34.26
N PRO A 523 18.30 -16.03 -33.07
CA PRO A 523 19.35 -16.07 -32.06
C PRO A 523 19.70 -17.55 -31.83
N ALA A 524 21.00 -17.85 -32.01
CA ALA A 524 21.56 -19.20 -31.94
C ALA A 524 21.43 -19.80 -30.54
#